data_AF-A0A956YBY6-F1
#
_entry.id   AF-A0A956YBY6-F1
#
_cell.length_a   1.000
_cell.length_b   1.000
_cell.length_c   1.000
_cell.angle_alpha   90.00
_cell.angle_beta   90.00
_cell.angle_gamma   90.00
#
_symmetry.space_group_name_H-M   'P 1'
#
loop_
_entity.id
_entity.type
_entity.pdbx_description
1 polymer ?
#
loop_
_entity_poly.entity_id
_entity_poly.type
_entity_poly.pdbx_seq_one_letter_code
_entity_poly.pdbx_strand_id
1 'polypeptide(L)'
;ADREVLMLYSSFFGELGVGALWSFAPQAQSIGVGSTGGGVDMGDLQQRTLSWDEFARDLILASYQTTTIHIFSLEGCVNQGFVEPLIDFDWTHEVAIPRDEATQVGRLRSLFRMGLWLSARPRMLLWSAVVLYLFLKRRSK
;
A
#
# COMPACT_ATOMS: atom_id res chain seq x y z
N ALA A 1 16.18 -0.54 19.51
CA ALA A 1 16.31 -1.50 18.41
C ALA A 1 15.62 -0.91 17.20
N ASP A 2 16.27 -0.95 16.03
CA ASP A 2 15.75 -0.34 14.81
C ASP A 2 14.54 -1.11 14.28
N ARG A 3 13.54 -0.40 13.76
CA ARG A 3 12.32 -0.97 13.17
C ARG A 3 12.05 -0.30 11.83
N GLU A 4 11.70 -1.11 10.83
CA GLU A 4 11.20 -0.61 9.56
C GLU A 4 9.77 -0.09 9.72
N VAL A 5 9.56 1.16 9.29
CA VAL A 5 8.24 1.78 9.24
C VAL A 5 7.76 1.83 7.79
N LEU A 6 6.73 1.05 7.45
CA LEU A 6 6.11 1.17 6.14
C LEU A 6 5.11 2.32 6.16
N MET A 7 5.34 3.32 5.32
CA MET A 7 4.48 4.48 5.17
C MET A 7 3.31 4.13 4.24
N LEU A 8 2.19 3.69 4.82
CA LEU A 8 1.02 3.15 4.13
C LEU A 8 -0.12 4.18 4.10
N TYR A 9 0.01 5.16 3.22
CA TYR A 9 -0.94 6.26 3.10
C TYR A 9 -2.08 5.91 2.14
N SER A 10 -3.31 5.79 2.64
CA SER A 10 -4.47 5.52 1.78
C SER A 10 -4.80 6.70 0.85
N SER A 11 -4.43 7.93 1.21
CA SER A 11 -4.68 9.12 0.39
C SER A 11 -3.98 9.09 -0.98
N PHE A 12 -2.86 8.36 -1.13
CA PHE A 12 -2.00 8.41 -2.32
C PHE A 12 -2.56 7.66 -3.53
N PHE A 13 -3.42 6.66 -3.30
CA PHE A 13 -3.88 5.76 -4.38
C PHE A 13 -5.38 5.86 -4.66
N GLY A 14 -6.02 6.96 -4.27
CA GLY A 14 -7.46 7.16 -4.48
C GLY A 14 -8.29 6.00 -3.94
N GLU A 15 -9.16 5.44 -4.76
CA GLU A 15 -10.03 4.30 -4.40
C GLU A 15 -9.25 3.05 -3.96
N LEU A 16 -8.02 2.84 -4.46
CA LEU A 16 -7.18 1.70 -4.09
C LEU A 16 -6.37 1.93 -2.81
N GLY A 17 -6.43 3.12 -2.23
CA GLY A 17 -5.67 3.52 -1.06
C GLY A 17 -5.78 2.58 0.13
N VAL A 18 -7.03 2.30 0.53
CA VAL A 18 -7.31 1.45 1.69
C VAL A 18 -6.93 0.00 1.40
N GLY A 19 -7.15 -0.47 0.16
CA GLY A 19 -6.68 -1.77 -0.30
C GLY A 19 -5.16 -1.90 -0.30
N ALA A 20 -4.44 -0.82 -0.61
CA ALA A 20 -2.98 -0.78 -0.54
C ALA A 20 -2.51 -0.88 0.91
N LEU A 21 -3.05 -0.05 1.82
CA LEU A 21 -2.76 -0.17 3.25
C LEU A 21 -2.95 -1.60 3.72
N TRP A 22 -4.12 -2.21 3.47
CA TRP A 22 -4.42 -3.57 3.90
C TRP A 22 -3.52 -4.63 3.27
N SER A 23 -3.17 -4.47 1.98
CA SER A 23 -2.34 -5.45 1.26
C SER A 23 -0.88 -5.44 1.71
N PHE A 24 -0.34 -4.27 2.07
CA PHE A 24 1.06 -4.12 2.49
C PHE A 24 1.26 -4.29 4.00
N ALA A 25 0.24 -3.99 4.81
CA ALA A 25 0.34 -4.01 6.27
C ALA A 25 0.85 -5.33 6.89
N PRO A 26 0.49 -6.53 6.42
CA PRO A 26 1.02 -7.78 6.98
C PRO A 26 2.53 -7.98 6.79
N GLN A 27 3.19 -7.16 5.95
CA GLN A 27 4.64 -7.19 5.75
C GLN A 27 5.39 -6.17 6.62
N ALA A 28 4.68 -5.29 7.33
CA ALA A 28 5.26 -4.18 8.08
C ALA A 28 5.64 -4.59 9.51
N GLN A 29 6.76 -4.08 10.02
CA GLN A 29 7.09 -4.18 11.45
C GLN A 29 6.34 -3.10 12.26
N SER A 30 6.34 -1.88 11.75
CA SER A 30 5.44 -0.80 12.16
C SER A 30 4.88 -0.07 10.95
N ILE A 31 3.75 0.60 11.14
CA ILE A 31 3.00 1.21 10.05
C ILE A 31 2.91 2.72 10.29
N GLY A 32 3.28 3.52 9.30
CA GLY A 32 2.94 4.92 9.22
C GLY A 32 1.63 5.12 8.48
N VAL A 33 0.63 5.70 9.14
CA VAL A 33 -0.64 6.10 8.52
C VAL A 33 -0.74 7.61 8.45
N GLY A 34 -1.72 8.09 7.69
CA GLY A 34 -1.99 9.49 7.57
C GLY A 34 -1.20 10.14 6.43
N SER A 35 -1.94 10.85 5.62
CA SER A 35 -1.41 11.93 4.80
C SER A 35 -2.47 13.01 4.89
N THR A 36 -2.40 13.71 6.01
CA THR A 36 -3.33 14.77 6.42
C THR A 36 -2.92 16.13 5.84
N GLY A 37 -1.99 16.17 4.87
CA GLY A 37 -1.37 17.40 4.39
C GLY A 37 -0.40 18.01 5.41
N GLY A 38 0.20 19.16 5.11
CA GLY A 38 1.09 19.89 6.03
C GLY A 38 2.52 19.34 6.08
N GLY A 39 3.46 20.07 5.50
CA GLY A 39 4.89 19.95 5.81
C GLY A 39 5.81 19.34 4.75
N VAL A 40 5.27 18.82 3.63
CA VAL A 40 6.10 18.33 2.51
C VAL A 40 5.48 18.73 1.18
N ASP A 41 6.26 19.41 0.33
CA ASP A 41 5.91 19.60 -1.07
C ASP A 41 6.11 18.28 -1.82
N MET A 42 5.02 17.68 -2.28
CA MET A 42 5.04 16.42 -3.05
C MET A 42 4.99 16.69 -4.56
N GLY A 43 5.20 17.94 -5.00
CA GLY A 43 5.09 18.35 -6.38
C GLY A 43 3.66 18.14 -6.92
N ASP A 44 3.56 17.57 -8.12
CA ASP A 44 2.27 17.34 -8.81
C ASP A 44 1.45 16.15 -8.25
N LEU A 45 1.97 15.42 -7.24
CA LEU A 45 1.23 14.34 -6.61
C LEU A 45 0.09 14.92 -5.79
N GLN A 46 -1.14 14.53 -6.13
CA GLN A 46 -2.36 15.06 -5.53
C GLN A 46 -2.37 14.81 -4.01
N GLN A 47 -2.15 15.87 -3.23
CA GLN A 47 -2.20 15.83 -1.77
C GLN A 47 -3.65 15.84 -1.29
N ARG A 48 -4.31 14.70 -1.38
CA ARG A 48 -5.63 14.56 -0.76
C ARG A 48 -5.46 14.48 0.76
N THR A 49 -6.05 15.42 1.48
CA THR A 49 -6.20 15.33 2.92
C THR A 49 -7.30 14.34 3.26
N LEU A 50 -7.04 13.45 4.23
CA LEU A 50 -8.03 12.52 4.75
C LEU A 50 -9.04 13.26 5.64
N SER A 51 -10.32 12.88 5.60
CA SER A 51 -11.25 13.25 6.67
C SER A 51 -10.92 12.50 7.97
N TRP A 52 -11.54 12.92 9.08
CA TRP A 52 -11.39 12.22 10.36
C TRP A 52 -11.80 10.74 10.24
N ASP A 53 -12.95 10.46 9.63
CA ASP A 53 -13.46 9.08 9.48
C ASP A 53 -12.51 8.20 8.66
N GLU A 54 -11.89 8.76 7.62
CA GLU A 54 -10.91 8.05 6.80
C GLU A 54 -9.62 7.79 7.57
N PHE A 55 -9.16 8.78 8.35
CA PHE A 55 -7.98 8.65 9.19
C PHE A 55 -8.21 7.64 10.33
N ALA A 56 -9.35 7.72 11.01
CA ALA A 56 -9.80 6.78 12.04
C ALA A 56 -9.87 5.35 11.49
N ARG A 57 -10.49 5.16 10.31
CA ARG A 57 -10.52 3.85 9.64
C ARG A 57 -9.12 3.31 9.41
N ASP A 58 -8.20 4.12 8.90
CA ASP A 58 -6.84 3.69 8.62
C ASP A 58 -6.06 3.32 9.89
N LEU A 59 -6.29 4.04 11.00
CA LEU A 59 -5.73 3.70 12.33
C LEU A 59 -6.20 2.33 12.80
N ILE A 60 -7.50 2.03 12.71
CA ILE A 60 -8.05 0.72 13.09
C ILE A 60 -7.51 -0.39 12.16
N LEU A 61 -7.48 -0.16 10.85
CA LEU A 61 -6.94 -1.17 9.93
C LEU A 61 -5.46 -1.48 10.19
N ALA A 62 -4.67 -0.47 10.54
CA ALA A 62 -3.28 -0.66 10.95
C ALA A 62 -3.15 -1.40 12.29
N SER A 63 -4.05 -1.13 13.25
CA SER A 63 -4.04 -1.77 14.58
C SER A 63 -4.29 -3.28 14.51
N TYR A 64 -5.02 -3.75 13.50
CA TYR A 64 -5.20 -5.18 13.23
C TYR A 64 -3.89 -5.91 12.87
N GLN A 65 -2.84 -5.19 12.48
CA GLN A 65 -1.58 -5.79 12.01
C GLN A 65 -0.40 -5.50 12.94
N THR A 66 -0.38 -4.34 13.61
CA THR A 66 0.72 -3.96 14.50
C THR A 66 0.24 -3.12 15.67
N THR A 67 0.95 -3.22 16.79
CA THR A 67 0.74 -2.37 17.97
C THR A 67 1.54 -1.07 17.91
N THR A 68 2.36 -0.85 16.87
CA THR A 68 3.16 0.36 16.71
C THR A 68 2.77 1.08 15.43
N ILE A 69 1.99 2.16 15.60
CA ILE A 69 1.46 2.98 14.52
C ILE A 69 2.06 4.38 14.63
N HIS A 70 2.53 4.91 13.51
CA HIS A 70 3.08 6.25 13.37
C HIS A 70 2.10 7.11 12.57
N ILE A 71 2.05 8.41 12.84
CA ILE A 71 1.13 9.35 12.20
C ILE A 71 1.92 10.33 11.34
N PHE A 72 1.51 10.48 10.09
CA PHE A 72 2.06 11.43 9.14
C PHE A 72 0.95 12.34 8.56
N SER A 73 1.13 13.66 8.43
CA SER A 73 2.03 14.45 9.27
C SER A 73 1.28 14.85 10.54
N LEU A 74 2.01 14.98 11.65
CA LEU A 74 1.43 15.49 12.89
C LEU A 74 0.92 16.93 12.71
N GLU A 75 1.63 17.74 11.93
CA GLU A 75 1.24 19.11 11.59
C GLU A 75 -0.12 19.16 10.88
N GLY A 76 -0.35 18.28 9.90
CA GLY A 76 -1.63 18.13 9.23
C GLY A 76 -2.74 17.69 10.19
N CYS A 77 -2.46 16.75 11.09
CA CYS A 77 -3.41 16.36 12.13
C CYS A 77 -3.77 17.51 13.06
N VAL A 78 -2.80 18.35 13.46
CA VAL A 78 -3.06 19.55 14.28
C VAL A 78 -3.93 20.54 13.50
N ASN A 79 -3.56 20.86 12.26
CA ASN A 79 -4.29 21.82 11.43
C ASN A 79 -5.72 21.38 11.11
N GLN A 80 -5.96 20.07 11.02
CA GLN A 80 -7.30 19.49 10.81
C GLN A 80 -8.07 19.22 12.10
N GLY A 81 -7.51 19.49 13.28
CA GLY A 81 -8.18 19.26 14.56
C GLY A 81 -8.31 17.78 14.94
N PHE A 82 -7.47 16.90 14.41
CA PHE A 82 -7.51 15.45 14.67
C PHE A 82 -6.86 15.06 16.00
N VAL A 83 -6.08 15.95 16.62
CA VAL A 83 -5.37 15.63 17.88
C VAL A 83 -6.33 15.39 19.04
N GLU A 84 -7.36 16.22 19.18
CA GLU A 84 -8.34 16.10 20.26
C GLU A 84 -9.10 14.76 20.20
N PRO A 85 -9.74 14.37 19.08
CA PRO A 85 -10.41 13.07 19.01
C PRO A 85 -9.44 11.87 18.98
N LEU A 86 -8.15 12.07 18.71
CA LEU A 86 -7.13 11.01 18.80
C LEU A 86 -6.78 10.65 20.25
N ILE A 87 -6.89 11.59 21.20
CA ILE A 87 -6.63 11.34 22.62
C ILE A 87 -7.65 10.34 23.17
N ASP A 88 -8.92 10.52 22.81
CA ASP A 88 -10.05 9.68 23.24
C ASP A 88 -10.41 8.61 22.21
N PHE A 89 -9.44 8.22 21.36
CA PHE A 89 -9.71 7.32 20.24
C PHE A 89 -10.09 5.91 20.69
N ASP A 90 -11.24 5.43 20.23
CA ASP A 90 -11.71 4.07 20.49
C ASP A 90 -11.06 3.07 19.52
N TRP A 91 -10.00 2.43 20.00
CA TRP A 91 -9.30 1.35 19.27
C TRP A 91 -10.10 0.05 19.14
N THR A 92 -11.21 -0.09 19.86
CA THR A 92 -12.07 -1.29 19.82
C THR A 92 -13.15 -1.20 18.74
N HIS A 93 -13.27 -0.05 18.10
CA HIS A 93 -14.19 0.15 16.98
C HIS A 93 -13.88 -0.80 15.82
N GLU A 94 -14.91 -1.41 15.26
CA GLU A 94 -14.78 -2.30 14.11
C GLU A 94 -14.99 -1.55 12.79
N VAL A 95 -14.12 -1.79 11.82
CA VAL A 95 -14.23 -1.21 10.48
C VAL A 95 -14.33 -2.29 9.41
N ALA A 96 -15.03 -1.97 8.32
CA ALA A 96 -15.15 -2.88 7.19
C ALA A 96 -13.78 -3.16 6.55
N ILE A 97 -13.43 -4.43 6.42
CA ILE A 97 -12.17 -4.86 5.81
C ILE A 97 -12.25 -4.67 4.28
N PRO A 98 -11.32 -3.94 3.65
CA PRO A 98 -11.33 -3.60 2.21
C PRO A 98 -10.88 -4.78 1.35
N ARG A 99 -11.64 -5.88 1.34
CA ARG A 99 -11.25 -7.14 0.69
C ARG A 99 -11.17 -7.02 -0.83
N ASP A 100 -12.08 -6.26 -1.42
CA ASP A 100 -12.17 -6.12 -2.88
C ASP A 100 -11.01 -5.24 -3.40
N GLU A 101 -10.76 -4.11 -2.76
CA GLU A 101 -9.65 -3.21 -3.07
C GLU A 101 -8.31 -3.91 -2.83
N ALA A 102 -8.17 -4.66 -1.73
CA ALA A 102 -6.96 -5.44 -1.46
C ALA A 102 -6.72 -6.54 -2.50
N THR A 103 -7.78 -7.17 -3.00
CA THR A 103 -7.68 -8.15 -4.08
C THR A 103 -7.19 -7.50 -5.38
N GLN A 104 -7.70 -6.31 -5.71
CA GLN A 104 -7.24 -5.55 -6.89
C GLN A 104 -5.75 -5.17 -6.77
N VAL A 105 -5.34 -4.64 -5.61
CA VAL A 105 -3.94 -4.32 -5.34
C VAL A 105 -3.07 -5.58 -5.40
N GLY A 106 -3.53 -6.70 -4.83
CA GLY A 106 -2.82 -7.99 -4.88
C GLY A 106 -2.59 -8.49 -6.32
N ARG A 107 -3.58 -8.36 -7.20
CA ARG A 107 -3.45 -8.71 -8.63
C ARG A 107 -2.43 -7.80 -9.31
N LEU A 108 -2.52 -6.49 -9.11
CA LEU A 108 -1.60 -5.52 -9.68
C LEU A 108 -0.16 -5.78 -9.24
N ARG A 109 0.07 -6.03 -7.94
CA ARG A 109 1.37 -6.41 -7.39
C ARG A 109 1.92 -7.68 -8.02
N SER A 110 1.07 -8.68 -8.23
CA SER A 110 1.48 -9.95 -8.84
C SER A 110 1.92 -9.77 -10.29
N LEU A 111 1.19 -8.95 -11.06
CA LEU A 111 1.55 -8.59 -12.43
C LEU A 111 2.89 -7.85 -12.49
N PHE A 112 3.10 -6.84 -11.64
CA PHE A 112 4.37 -6.11 -11.57
C PHE A 112 5.53 -7.02 -11.18
N ARG A 113 5.34 -7.88 -10.16
CA ARG A 113 6.37 -8.85 -9.75
C ARG A 113 6.72 -9.82 -10.88
N MET A 114 5.73 -10.31 -11.61
CA MET A 114 5.97 -11.17 -12.78
C MET A 114 6.74 -10.42 -13.88
N GLY A 115 6.33 -9.19 -14.21
CA GLY A 115 7.00 -8.35 -15.21
C GLY A 115 8.46 -8.08 -14.84
N LEU A 116 8.73 -7.68 -13.59
CA LEU A 116 10.08 -7.46 -13.06
C LEU A 116 10.89 -8.76 -13.03
N TRP A 117 10.27 -9.88 -12.65
CA TRP A 117 10.94 -11.19 -12.61
C TRP A 117 11.37 -11.67 -13.99
N LEU A 118 10.55 -11.41 -15.01
CA LEU A 118 10.84 -11.70 -16.41
C LEU A 118 11.91 -10.76 -16.98
N SER A 119 11.82 -9.46 -16.70
CA SER A 119 12.80 -8.48 -17.19
C SER A 119 14.18 -8.69 -16.58
N ALA A 120 14.26 -9.15 -15.34
CA ALA A 120 15.51 -9.53 -14.69
C ALA A 120 16.12 -10.84 -15.24
N ARG A 121 15.39 -11.61 -16.06
CA ARG A 121 15.86 -12.90 -16.63
C ARG A 121 15.78 -12.92 -18.17
N PRO A 122 16.45 -12.00 -18.87
CA PRO A 122 16.39 -11.94 -20.34
C PRO A 122 16.90 -13.22 -21.00
N ARG A 123 17.87 -13.92 -20.39
CA ARG A 123 18.39 -15.20 -20.89
C ARG A 123 17.32 -16.30 -20.89
N MET A 124 16.46 -16.36 -19.86
CA MET A 124 15.38 -17.36 -19.83
C MET A 124 14.35 -17.11 -20.93
N LEU A 125 14.05 -15.84 -21.24
CA LEU A 125 13.17 -15.48 -22.35
C LEU A 125 13.78 -15.86 -23.71
N LEU A 126 15.08 -15.65 -23.87
CA LEU A 126 15.79 -16.08 -25.08
C LEU A 126 15.78 -17.61 -25.23
N TRP A 127 16.04 -18.34 -24.15
CA TRP A 127 15.99 -19.81 -24.16
C TRP A 127 14.59 -20.34 -24.46
N SER A 128 13.54 -19.76 -23.86
CA SER A 128 12.16 -20.18 -24.12
C SER A 128 11.75 -19.90 -25.57
N ALA A 129 12.16 -18.77 -26.15
CA ALA A 129 11.93 -18.44 -27.55
C ALA A 129 12.66 -19.43 -28.50
N VAL A 130 13.91 -19.76 -28.22
CA VAL A 130 14.69 -20.73 -29.01
C VAL A 130 14.07 -22.12 -28.95
N VAL A 131 13.69 -22.59 -27.76
CA VAL A 131 13.03 -23.90 -27.59
C VAL A 131 11.69 -23.95 -28.31
N LEU A 132 10.88 -22.89 -28.20
CA LEU A 132 9.59 -22.80 -28.88
C LEU A 132 9.76 -22.82 -30.41
N TYR A 133 10.73 -22.07 -30.94
CA TYR A 133 11.06 -22.08 -32.36
C TYR A 133 11.49 -23.48 -32.86
N LEU A 134 12.38 -24.16 -32.12
CA LEU A 134 12.82 -25.51 -32.46
C LEU A 134 11.66 -26.52 -32.41
N PHE A 135 10.74 -26.38 -31.45
CA PHE A 135 9.56 -27.24 -31.34
C PHE A 135 8.59 -27.05 -32.51
N LEU A 136 8.27 -25.80 -32.87
CA LEU A 136 7.43 -25.48 -34.03
C LEU A 136 8.05 -25.98 -35.34
N LYS A 137 9.36 -25.79 -35.52
CA LYS A 137 10.10 -26.31 -36.67
C LYS A 137 10.05 -27.84 -36.76
N ARG A 138 10.09 -28.53 -35.63
CA ARG A 138 10.03 -30.00 -35.56
C ARG A 138 8.62 -30.56 -35.84
N ARG A 139 7.56 -29.78 -35.59
CA ARG A 139 6.17 -30.14 -35.94
C ARG A 139 5.80 -29.87 -37.40
N SER A 140 6.58 -29.04 -38.09
CA SER A 140 6.37 -28.70 -39.50
C SER A 140 7.10 -29.63 -40.48
N LYS A 141 7.88 -30.59 -39.97
CA LYS A 141 8.51 -31.69 -40.72
C LYS A 141 7.81 -33.00 -40.36
#